data_AF-A0A8D0IDC0-F1
#
_entry.id   AF-A0A8D0IDC0-F1
#
_cell.length_a   1.000
_cell.length_b   1.000
_cell.length_c   1.000
_cell.angle_alpha   90.00
_cell.angle_beta   90.00
_cell.angle_gamma   90.00
#
_symmetry.space_group_name_H-M   'P 1'
#
loop_
_entity.id
_entity.type
_entity.pdbx_description
1 polymer ?
#
loop_
_entity_poly.entity_id
_entity_poly.type
_entity_poly.pdbx_seq_one_letter_code
_entity_poly.pdbx_strand_id
1 'polypeptide(L)'
;MALCFPTSGTKVGPAGLRCTGSGLGGGSGGGKAKYLAQIIVMGVQVVGRAFARALRQEFAASRAAADARGRAGHQSAAASNLSGLSLQEAQQILNVSKLSPEEIQKNYEHLFKVNDKSVGGSFYLQSKVVRAKERLEEELRIQAQEDRERQQTPGT
;
A
#
# COMPACT_ATOMS: atom_id res chain seq x y z
N MET A 1 -22.53 -44.83 -40.12
CA MET A 1 -21.46 -44.27 -39.26
C MET A 1 -22.14 -43.45 -38.16
N ALA A 2 -22.24 -44.04 -36.97
CA ALA A 2 -22.64 -43.36 -35.73
C ALA A 2 -21.48 -42.44 -35.26
N LEU A 3 -21.65 -41.39 -34.44
CA LEU A 3 -21.94 -41.39 -32.99
C LEU A 3 -22.13 -39.92 -32.55
N CYS A 4 -23.20 -39.58 -31.81
CA CYS A 4 -23.25 -39.27 -30.36
C CYS A 4 -22.56 -37.97 -29.83
N PHE A 5 -23.38 -37.15 -29.13
CA PHE A 5 -23.10 -36.01 -28.22
C PHE A 5 -22.27 -36.45 -26.98
N PRO A 6 -21.60 -35.56 -26.17
CA PRO A 6 -22.30 -34.63 -25.24
C PRO A 6 -21.58 -33.32 -24.76
N THR A 7 -22.43 -32.40 -24.26
CA THR A 7 -22.36 -31.47 -23.10
C THR A 7 -21.07 -30.76 -22.60
N SER A 8 -21.33 -29.53 -22.12
CA SER A 8 -20.84 -28.87 -20.89
C SER A 8 -19.86 -27.70 -21.06
N GLY A 9 -20.20 -26.55 -20.45
CA GLY A 9 -19.30 -25.41 -20.37
C GLY A 9 -19.93 -24.02 -20.19
N THR A 10 -21.13 -23.91 -19.62
CA THR A 10 -21.60 -22.66 -19.03
C THR A 10 -20.64 -22.21 -17.94
N LYS A 11 -19.82 -21.18 -18.19
CA LYS A 11 -19.16 -20.45 -17.10
C LYS A 11 -20.12 -19.41 -16.56
N VAL A 12 -21.05 -19.89 -15.73
CA VAL A 12 -21.82 -19.11 -14.77
C VAL A 12 -20.85 -18.55 -13.73
N GLY A 13 -20.61 -17.24 -13.78
CA GLY A 13 -20.00 -16.49 -12.69
C GLY A 13 -21.03 -16.23 -11.59
N PRO A 14 -20.68 -16.37 -10.30
CA PRO A 14 -21.60 -16.19 -9.19
C PRO A 14 -21.74 -14.70 -8.88
N ALA A 15 -22.77 -14.08 -9.43
CA ALA A 15 -23.50 -12.93 -8.89
C ALA A 15 -24.29 -12.33 -10.04
N GLY A 16 -25.48 -12.89 -10.27
CA GLY A 16 -26.49 -12.23 -11.05
C GLY A 16 -26.85 -10.92 -10.37
N LEU A 17 -26.44 -9.80 -10.98
CA LEU A 17 -27.11 -8.53 -10.80
C LEU A 17 -27.09 -7.80 -12.13
N ARG A 18 -28.09 -8.11 -12.97
CA ARG A 18 -28.62 -7.11 -13.90
C ARG A 18 -29.17 -5.99 -13.03
N CYS A 19 -28.38 -4.93 -12.83
CA CYS A 19 -28.92 -3.68 -12.33
C CYS A 19 -29.67 -3.00 -13.47
N THR A 20 -30.93 -3.40 -13.67
CA THR A 20 -31.95 -2.50 -14.21
C THR A 20 -32.31 -1.50 -13.11
N GLY A 21 -31.67 -0.32 -13.12
CA GLY A 21 -32.26 0.90 -12.56
C GLY A 21 -32.59 1.77 -13.78
N SER A 22 -33.83 1.93 -14.23
CA SER A 22 -35.04 2.29 -13.50
C SER A 22 -34.79 3.44 -12.52
N GLY A 23 -35.14 4.65 -13.00
CA GLY A 23 -35.52 5.76 -12.14
C GLY A 23 -34.39 6.74 -11.80
N LEU A 24 -34.22 7.76 -12.64
CA LEU A 24 -34.10 9.13 -12.16
C LEU A 24 -35.09 9.97 -12.95
N GLY A 25 -36.35 9.86 -12.51
CA GLY A 25 -37.34 10.88 -12.79
C GLY A 25 -37.01 12.16 -12.02
N GLY A 26 -37.61 13.26 -12.48
CA GLY A 26 -37.81 14.46 -11.68
C GLY A 26 -36.88 15.61 -12.06
N GLY A 27 -37.41 16.54 -12.85
CA GLY A 27 -36.73 17.80 -13.09
C GLY A 27 -37.34 18.61 -14.23
N SER A 28 -38.63 18.94 -14.15
CA SER A 28 -39.18 20.09 -14.87
C SER A 28 -38.57 21.36 -14.28
N GLY A 29 -37.32 21.64 -14.62
CA GLY A 29 -36.58 22.86 -14.27
C GLY A 29 -36.27 23.62 -15.56
N GLY A 30 -36.62 24.91 -15.58
CA GLY A 30 -36.64 25.78 -16.76
C GLY A 30 -35.40 25.69 -17.65
N GLY A 31 -35.60 25.93 -18.95
CA GLY A 31 -34.67 25.63 -20.05
C GLY A 31 -33.18 25.87 -19.76
N LYS A 32 -32.81 26.92 -19.00
CA LYS A 32 -31.42 27.23 -18.64
C LYS A 32 -30.70 26.14 -17.82
N ALA A 33 -31.40 25.46 -16.90
CA ALA A 33 -30.80 24.43 -16.05
C ALA A 33 -30.45 23.15 -16.83
N LYS A 34 -31.25 22.81 -17.85
CA LYS A 34 -31.04 21.65 -18.70
C LYS A 34 -29.78 21.82 -19.57
N TYR A 35 -29.56 23.01 -20.11
CA TYR A 35 -28.35 23.32 -20.87
C TYR A 35 -27.09 23.27 -20.00
N LEU A 36 -27.15 23.80 -18.77
CA LEU A 36 -26.00 23.75 -17.86
C LEU A 36 -25.66 22.31 -17.45
N ALA A 37 -26.67 21.50 -17.10
CA ALA A 37 -26.48 20.09 -16.79
C ALA A 37 -25.88 19.31 -17.97
N GLN A 38 -26.33 19.61 -19.20
CA GLN A 38 -25.84 18.95 -20.41
C GLN A 38 -24.37 19.27 -20.70
N ILE A 39 -23.94 20.53 -20.53
CA ILE A 39 -22.54 20.94 -20.70
C ILE A 39 -21.64 20.23 -19.67
N ILE A 40 -22.06 20.17 -18.41
CA ILE A 40 -21.29 19.50 -17.35
C ILE A 40 -21.15 18.01 -17.64
N VAL A 41 -22.23 17.32 -18.02
CA VAL A 41 -22.20 15.88 -18.33
C VAL A 41 -21.28 15.59 -19.51
N MET A 42 -21.32 16.39 -20.57
CA MET A 42 -20.44 16.24 -21.73
C MET A 42 -18.97 16.48 -21.34
N GLY A 43 -18.68 17.48 -20.52
CA GLY A 43 -17.32 17.78 -20.05
C GLY A 43 -16.72 16.65 -19.19
N VAL A 44 -17.50 16.10 -18.26
CA VAL A 44 -17.05 15.01 -17.37
C VAL A 44 -16.78 13.72 -18.14
N GLN A 45 -17.56 13.42 -19.20
CA GLN A 45 -17.34 12.21 -20.00
C GLN A 45 -16.02 12.26 -20.79
N VAL A 46 -15.63 13.43 -21.30
CA VAL A 46 -14.39 13.61 -22.08
C VAL A 46 -13.16 13.52 -21.17
N VAL A 47 -13.14 14.30 -20.09
CA VAL A 47 -11.98 14.35 -19.18
C VAL A 47 -11.92 13.09 -18.29
N GLY A 48 -13.06 12.63 -17.79
CA GLY A 48 -13.14 11.49 -16.87
C GLY A 48 -12.70 10.17 -17.52
N ARG A 49 -12.99 9.94 -18.81
CA ARG A 49 -12.53 8.72 -19.50
C ARG A 49 -11.03 8.71 -19.75
N ALA A 50 -10.41 9.86 -20.03
CA ALA A 50 -8.96 9.97 -20.20
C ALA A 50 -8.23 9.77 -18.86
N PHE A 51 -8.69 10.44 -17.81
CA PHE A 51 -8.15 10.29 -16.46
C PHE A 51 -8.31 8.86 -15.93
N ALA A 52 -9.47 8.24 -16.13
CA ALA A 52 -9.70 6.87 -15.71
C ALA A 52 -8.94 5.83 -16.56
N ARG A 53 -8.47 6.17 -17.77
CA ARG A 53 -7.56 5.32 -18.56
C ARG A 53 -6.12 5.47 -18.09
N ALA A 54 -5.66 6.70 -17.84
CA ALA A 54 -4.33 6.97 -17.30
C ALA A 54 -4.15 6.31 -15.91
N LEU A 55 -5.14 6.47 -15.01
CA LEU A 55 -5.12 5.78 -13.72
C LEU A 55 -5.17 4.27 -13.87
N ARG A 56 -6.03 3.72 -14.75
CA ARG A 56 -6.08 2.27 -14.95
C ARG A 56 -4.79 1.70 -15.53
N GLN A 57 -4.05 2.43 -16.33
CA GLN A 57 -2.77 1.97 -16.89
C GLN A 57 -1.71 1.80 -15.79
N GLU A 58 -1.57 2.79 -14.90
CA GLU A 58 -0.66 2.72 -13.75
C GLU A 58 -1.13 1.67 -12.71
N PHE A 59 -2.43 1.65 -12.39
CA PHE A 59 -2.96 0.72 -11.39
C PHE A 59 -3.05 -0.73 -11.88
N ALA A 60 -3.34 -1.00 -13.16
CA ALA A 60 -3.40 -2.38 -13.66
C ALA A 60 -2.00 -3.00 -13.80
N ALA A 61 -1.03 -2.22 -14.29
CA ALA A 61 0.36 -2.66 -14.34
C ALA A 61 0.94 -2.84 -12.91
N SER A 62 0.65 -1.89 -12.01
CA SER A 62 1.07 -1.99 -10.61
C SER A 62 0.39 -3.13 -9.86
N ARG A 63 -0.90 -3.41 -10.12
CA ARG A 63 -1.64 -4.48 -9.44
C ARG A 63 -1.25 -5.86 -9.95
N ALA A 64 -0.96 -6.04 -11.24
CA ALA A 64 -0.42 -7.29 -11.75
C ALA A 64 1.00 -7.58 -11.19
N ALA A 65 1.85 -6.56 -11.04
CA ALA A 65 3.16 -6.69 -10.39
C ALA A 65 3.06 -6.88 -8.87
N ALA A 66 2.08 -6.24 -8.23
CA ALA A 66 1.82 -6.37 -6.79
C ALA A 66 1.16 -7.70 -6.43
N ASP A 67 0.30 -8.28 -7.28
CA ASP A 67 -0.27 -9.62 -7.05
C ASP A 67 0.81 -10.71 -7.24
N ALA A 68 1.75 -10.52 -8.17
CA ALA A 68 2.92 -11.40 -8.32
C ALA A 68 3.91 -11.30 -7.14
N ARG A 69 4.05 -10.12 -6.52
CA ARG A 69 4.85 -9.91 -5.29
C ARG A 69 4.06 -10.12 -3.98
N GLY A 70 2.74 -10.20 -4.05
CA GLY A 70 1.83 -9.97 -2.91
C GLY A 70 1.86 -11.07 -1.87
N ARG A 71 2.14 -12.32 -2.26
CA ARG A 71 2.23 -13.44 -1.31
C ARG A 71 3.52 -13.48 -0.51
N ALA A 72 4.63 -12.96 -1.04
CA ALA A 72 5.90 -12.84 -0.32
C ALA A 72 6.03 -11.50 0.43
N GLY A 73 5.47 -10.41 -0.12
CA GLY A 73 5.57 -9.07 0.47
C GLY A 73 4.56 -8.76 1.57
N HIS A 74 3.44 -9.48 1.69
CA HIS A 74 2.45 -9.22 2.75
C HIS A 74 2.95 -9.57 4.15
N GLN A 75 3.86 -10.54 4.30
CA GLN A 75 4.44 -10.85 5.61
C GLN A 75 5.40 -9.74 6.06
N SER A 76 6.24 -9.23 5.16
CA SER A 76 7.15 -8.09 5.44
C SER A 76 6.40 -6.76 5.61
N ALA A 77 5.32 -6.54 4.86
CA ALA A 77 4.48 -5.34 5.00
C ALA A 77 3.60 -5.38 6.25
N ALA A 78 3.05 -6.54 6.64
CA ALA A 78 2.28 -6.68 7.87
C ALA A 78 3.16 -6.52 9.13
N ALA A 79 4.40 -7.04 9.11
CA ALA A 79 5.38 -6.78 10.16
C ALA A 79 5.79 -5.28 10.24
N SER A 80 5.88 -4.62 9.08
CA SER A 80 6.11 -3.16 9.01
C SER A 80 4.89 -2.33 9.44
N ASN A 81 3.68 -2.87 9.29
CA ASN A 81 2.43 -2.22 9.71
C ASN A 81 2.13 -2.43 11.20
N LEU A 82 2.65 -3.48 11.84
CA LEU A 82 2.45 -3.72 13.28
C LEU A 82 3.10 -2.63 14.16
N SER A 83 4.19 -2.06 13.69
CA SER A 83 4.87 -0.90 14.31
C SER A 83 4.46 0.45 13.68
N GLY A 84 3.75 0.43 12.54
CA GLY A 84 3.37 1.61 11.77
C GLY A 84 4.56 2.43 11.26
N LEU A 85 5.75 1.82 11.19
CA LEU A 85 7.01 2.48 10.86
C LEU A 85 7.88 1.51 10.05
N SER A 86 8.08 1.84 8.77
CA SER A 86 8.88 1.00 7.88
C SER A 86 10.37 1.04 8.24
N LEU A 87 11.10 -0.02 7.89
CA LEU A 87 12.56 -0.10 8.08
C LEU A 87 13.27 1.07 7.39
N GLN A 88 12.82 1.44 6.18
CA GLN A 88 13.37 2.57 5.43
C GLN A 88 13.10 3.91 6.13
N GLU A 89 11.89 4.11 6.67
CA GLU A 89 11.58 5.31 7.47
C GLU A 89 12.44 5.36 8.74
N ALA A 90 12.67 4.23 9.41
CA ALA A 90 13.52 4.17 10.59
C ALA A 90 14.96 4.60 10.29
N GLN A 91 15.51 4.11 9.17
CA GLN A 91 16.83 4.51 8.67
C GLN A 91 16.91 6.01 8.37
N GLN A 92 15.88 6.56 7.74
CA GLN A 92 15.81 7.99 7.43
C GLN A 92 15.71 8.86 8.69
N ILE A 93 14.90 8.45 9.66
CA ILE A 93 14.74 9.17 10.94
C ILE A 93 16.06 9.24 11.70
N LEU A 94 16.82 8.13 11.74
CA LEU A 94 18.10 8.05 12.43
C LEU A 94 19.30 8.43 11.54
N ASN A 95 19.06 8.80 10.28
CA ASN A 95 20.07 9.12 9.28
C ASN A 95 21.21 8.08 9.20
N VAL A 96 20.83 6.81 9.10
CA VAL A 96 21.77 5.67 8.98
C VAL A 96 21.53 4.93 7.68
N SER A 97 22.60 4.63 6.94
CA SER A 97 22.52 3.86 5.67
C SER A 97 22.96 2.41 5.85
N LYS A 98 23.67 2.10 6.93
CA LYS A 98 24.13 0.77 7.29
C LYS A 98 23.49 0.39 8.62
N LEU A 99 23.04 -0.85 8.73
CA LEU A 99 22.55 -1.45 9.98
C LEU A 99 23.76 -1.77 10.88
N SER A 100 24.50 -0.75 11.31
CA SER A 100 25.55 -0.90 12.31
C SER A 100 25.00 -0.48 13.68
N PRO A 101 25.13 -1.32 14.73
CA PRO A 101 24.60 -1.00 16.04
C PRO A 101 25.28 0.24 16.64
N GLU A 102 26.55 0.50 16.32
CA GLU A 102 27.26 1.67 16.84
C GLU A 102 26.75 2.99 16.26
N GLU A 103 26.50 3.06 14.95
CA GLU A 103 26.01 4.29 14.31
C GLU A 103 24.57 4.59 14.74
N ILE A 104 23.74 3.56 14.87
CA ILE A 104 22.36 3.68 15.35
C ILE A 104 22.34 4.31 16.75
N GLN A 105 23.16 3.79 17.67
CA GLN A 105 23.18 4.28 19.04
C GLN A 105 23.72 5.72 19.13
N LYS A 106 24.78 6.04 18.39
CA LYS A 106 25.37 7.39 18.35
C LYS A 106 24.38 8.43 17.81
N ASN A 107 23.71 8.13 16.69
CA ASN A 107 22.75 9.06 16.10
C ASN A 107 21.48 9.18 16.94
N TYR A 108 21.03 8.08 17.55
CA TYR A 108 19.93 8.08 18.50
C TYR A 108 20.21 9.02 19.68
N GLU A 109 21.36 8.88 20.35
CA GLU A 109 21.71 9.73 21.50
C GLU A 109 21.76 11.20 21.14
N HIS A 110 22.36 11.52 19.99
CA HIS A 110 22.43 12.88 19.49
C HIS A 110 21.03 13.46 19.22
N LEU A 111 20.21 12.77 18.43
CA LEU A 111 18.86 13.21 18.07
C LEU A 111 17.94 13.29 19.29
N PHE A 112 18.09 12.37 20.24
CA PHE A 112 17.32 12.37 21.48
C PHE A 112 17.67 13.56 22.37
N LYS A 113 18.97 13.85 22.55
CA LYS A 113 19.44 14.97 23.37
C LYS A 113 19.05 16.33 22.79
N VAL A 114 19.15 16.50 21.48
CA VAL A 114 18.81 17.76 20.80
C VAL A 114 17.30 18.03 20.80
N ASN A 115 16.47 16.97 20.84
CA ASN A 115 15.00 17.10 20.80
C ASN A 115 14.33 16.89 22.17
N ASP A 116 15.09 16.97 23.26
CA ASP A 116 14.51 16.86 24.60
C ASP A 116 13.51 18.01 24.86
N LYS A 117 12.40 17.73 25.55
CA LYS A 117 11.38 18.75 25.84
C LYS A 117 11.95 19.91 26.65
N SER A 118 12.92 19.64 27.51
CA SER A 118 13.56 20.64 28.36
C SER A 118 14.38 21.67 27.58
N VAL A 119 14.86 21.33 26.37
CA VAL A 119 15.62 22.24 25.49
C VAL A 119 14.74 22.87 24.40
N GLY A 120 13.41 22.74 24.49
CA GLY A 120 12.48 23.24 23.49
C GLY A 120 12.18 22.27 22.35
N GLY A 121 12.57 21.00 22.50
CA GLY A 121 12.22 19.94 21.56
C GLY A 121 10.76 19.48 21.67
N SER A 122 10.34 18.64 20.74
CA SER A 122 8.99 18.09 20.68
C SER A 122 8.94 16.64 21.14
N PHE A 123 7.96 16.32 21.98
CA PHE A 123 7.65 14.94 22.37
C PHE A 123 7.40 14.03 21.16
N TYR A 124 6.82 14.59 20.10
CA TYR A 124 6.50 13.84 18.90
C TYR A 124 7.78 13.35 18.20
N LEU A 125 8.78 14.23 18.08
CA LEU A 125 10.06 13.89 17.47
C LEU A 125 10.81 12.88 18.33
N GLN A 126 10.83 13.08 19.64
CA GLN A 126 11.41 12.12 20.58
C GLN A 126 10.74 10.74 20.45
N SER A 127 9.41 10.70 20.39
CA SER A 127 8.65 9.46 20.20
C SER A 127 8.98 8.78 18.86
N LYS A 128 9.18 9.55 17.79
CA LYS A 128 9.59 9.00 16.47
C LYS A 128 11.00 8.43 16.48
N VAL A 129 11.95 9.11 17.14
CA VAL A 129 13.33 8.66 17.27
C VAL A 129 13.41 7.35 18.07
N VAL A 130 12.66 7.23 19.17
CA VAL A 130 12.58 6.00 19.96
C VAL A 130 12.00 4.85 19.14
N ARG A 131 10.88 5.08 18.45
CA ARG A 131 10.25 4.05 17.59
C ARG A 131 11.13 3.60 16.45
N ALA A 132 11.87 4.52 15.83
CA ALA A 132 12.83 4.18 14.78
C ALA A 132 13.96 3.29 15.31
N LYS A 133 14.48 3.58 16.52
CA LYS A 133 15.50 2.74 17.16
C LYS A 133 14.99 1.32 17.42
N GLU A 134 13.83 1.19 18.08
CA GLU A 134 13.20 -0.11 18.37
C GLU A 134 13.05 -0.95 17.08
N ARG A 135 12.63 -0.31 15.99
CA ARG A 135 12.43 -0.97 14.69
C ARG A 135 13.74 -1.51 14.10
N LEU A 136 14.85 -0.76 14.19
CA LEU A 136 16.15 -1.19 13.66
C LEU A 136 16.81 -2.27 14.54
N GLU A 137 16.65 -2.18 15.86
CA GLU A 137 17.15 -3.20 16.79
C GLU A 137 16.47 -4.55 16.57
N GLU A 138 15.16 -4.54 16.29
CA GLU A 138 14.42 -5.75 15.95
C GLU A 138 14.93 -6.39 14.64
N GLU A 139 15.24 -5.59 13.62
CA GLU A 139 15.82 -6.11 12.36
C GLU A 139 17.19 -6.72 12.56
N LEU A 140 18.04 -6.10 13.39
CA LEU A 140 19.34 -6.66 13.74
C LEU A 140 19.21 -8.01 14.46
N ARG A 141 18.18 -8.15 15.32
CA ARG A 141 17.88 -9.42 16.00
C ARG A 141 17.39 -10.49 15.04
N ILE A 142 16.48 -10.13 14.12
CA ILE A 142 15.96 -11.04 13.10
C ILE A 142 17.11 -11.52 12.20
N GLN A 143 17.96 -10.60 11.71
CA GLN A 143 19.14 -10.95 10.89
C GLN A 143 20.10 -11.89 11.63
N ALA A 144 20.40 -11.62 12.91
CA ALA A 144 21.26 -12.48 13.71
C ALA A 144 20.65 -13.88 13.96
N GLN A 145 19.31 -14.00 14.01
CA GLN A 145 18.63 -15.29 14.10
C GLN A 145 18.65 -16.03 12.77
N GLU A 146 18.33 -15.36 11.66
CA GLU A 146 18.39 -15.93 10.30
C GLU A 146 19.80 -16.44 9.97
N ASP A 147 20.85 -15.72 10.36
CA ASP A 147 22.25 -16.15 10.15
C ASP A 147 22.59 -17.42 10.93
N ARG A 148 22.06 -17.57 12.15
CA ARG A 148 22.23 -18.78 12.98
C ARG A 148 21.48 -19.97 12.39
N GLU A 149 20.26 -19.76 11.89
CA GLU A 149 19.45 -20.79 11.25
C GLU A 149 20.06 -21.27 9.92
N ARG A 150 20.62 -20.35 9.12
CA ARG A 150 21.36 -20.68 7.89
C ARG A 150 22.62 -21.50 8.14
N GLN A 151 23.27 -21.31 9.29
CA GLN A 151 24.46 -22.11 9.67
C GLN A 151 24.10 -23.51 10.20
N GLN A 152 22.84 -23.74 10.57
CA GLN A 152 22.37 -25.02 11.12
C GLN A 152 21.73 -25.96 10.10
N THR A 153 21.57 -25.54 8.83
CA THR A 153 21.16 -26.43 7.74
C THR A 153 22.35 -26.81 6.84
N PRO A 154 23.20 -27.78 7.24
CA PRO A 154 24.03 -28.47 6.26
C PRO A 154 23.09 -29.29 5.36
N GLY A 155 23.33 -29.21 4.05
CA GLY A 155 22.44 -29.71 3.01
C GLY A 155 22.00 -31.16 3.17
N THR A 156 20.76 -31.40 2.77
CA THR A 156 20.28 -32.72 2.36
C THR A 156 20.52 -32.90 0.86
#